data_AF-A0A4P7WZ90-F1
#
_entry.id   AF-A0A4P7WZ90-F1
#
_cell.length_a   1.000
_cell.length_b   1.000
_cell.length_c   1.000
_cell.angle_alpha   90.00
_cell.angle_beta   90.00
_cell.angle_gamma   90.00
#
_symmetry.space_group_name_H-M   'P 1'
#
loop_
_entity.id
_entity.type
_entity.pdbx_description
1 polymer ?
#
loop_
_entity_poly.entity_id
_entity_poly.type
_entity_poly.pdbx_seq_one_letter_code
_entity_poly.pdbx_strand_id
1 'polypeptide(L)'
;MKNSIYTIVVLLVIVLAGCKDKEVPKVSTDKESEELIANDFSVAIKWELDGFKMPESVYASPNHKWLYVSNTNGAAPGFISRVSKDGVIDNLNWTTGLTAPTGSDIYKNTLYVADQKQVHLINLDNGSIIKSYTDNEAGSLNDLTINQKTGQVFISDVPGGKIYTIENDKLVVWLQSDKIPFPNGVFVENNTLVVANYGLENGEGLMRKEWKPEDFGSLYNIDITSKKVTLITSSNKKGVFDGVTSFNGVLLASSNPTGQLFTFDGDKSYLIDASSKGIADINTDGKIIYAPYIFDNKLIAYQPVSWDRITTKEDYIEKGADNYYGDEGGASIATSDGIIKGNFGGQELKGTWDWQGEYFCRTSTLGTMDLGSDCIQIDVTDTKMRLILNKGTGMSVVYDKKKDPEITILSTFKIKSDKIDLFKKEMLANQDVVRKEAGTLEMKLFQDKNNPENFLVFGINEGEKTLESHTEAVDKRGIADRVKSALIEAPKTLFLNNEKPLPTNNFSQIKVDNNEVLLFFIFEIKEGYKEEFVKQLIKHTELTRQEEGNIRFDFYSIKGKENSFALQQRWKNDEAGVTHRKQSYTQVTDKLMKEAIIASSQQEFFVNQIEK
;
A
#
# COMPACT_ATOMS: atom_id res chain seq x y z
N MET A 1 40.76 30.43 42.23
CA MET A 1 39.50 30.71 41.51
C MET A 1 39.82 30.96 40.05
N LYS A 2 38.87 30.58 39.18
CA LYS A 2 39.03 30.02 37.83
C LYS A 2 39.45 30.99 36.72
N ASN A 3 40.42 30.48 35.94
CA ASN A 3 40.67 30.43 34.49
C ASN A 3 39.98 31.33 33.45
N SER A 4 40.87 31.73 32.52
CA SER A 4 40.81 32.41 31.23
C SER A 4 40.04 31.71 30.11
N ILE A 5 39.75 32.46 29.03
CA ILE A 5 40.25 32.25 27.64
C ILE A 5 39.90 33.49 26.78
N TYR A 6 40.82 33.90 25.90
CA TYR A 6 40.82 35.11 25.08
C TYR A 6 41.26 34.76 23.64
N THR A 7 40.72 35.51 22.66
CA THR A 7 41.37 35.96 21.38
C THR A 7 41.24 35.02 20.14
N ILE A 8 40.52 35.37 19.03
CA ILE A 8 40.79 36.35 17.91
C ILE A 8 41.86 35.79 16.92
N VAL A 9 41.88 35.89 15.57
CA VAL A 9 41.11 36.55 14.47
C VAL A 9 41.58 35.98 13.10
N VAL A 10 40.67 35.97 12.11
CA VAL A 10 40.72 36.19 10.63
C VAL A 10 42.07 36.10 9.86
N LEU A 11 42.13 35.39 8.70
CA LEU A 11 42.27 35.96 7.32
C LEU A 11 42.43 34.91 6.19
N LEU A 12 42.06 35.36 4.99
CA LEU A 12 41.96 34.65 3.71
C LEU A 12 43.06 35.18 2.76
N VAL A 13 43.83 34.31 2.09
CA VAL A 13 44.72 34.68 0.96
C VAL A 13 44.83 33.54 -0.06
N ILE A 14 44.67 33.89 -1.35
CA ILE A 14 44.98 33.09 -2.55
C ILE A 14 46.36 33.53 -3.08
N VAL A 15 47.26 32.59 -3.46
CA VAL A 15 48.32 32.81 -4.46
C VAL A 15 48.59 31.51 -5.25
N LEU A 16 48.77 31.66 -6.56
CA LEU A 16 49.07 30.66 -7.59
C LEU A 16 50.57 30.32 -7.72
N ALA A 17 50.84 29.18 -8.38
CA ALA A 17 52.01 28.79 -9.19
C ALA A 17 53.21 28.06 -8.54
N GLY A 18 53.28 26.74 -8.83
CA GLY A 18 54.33 26.12 -9.67
C GLY A 18 55.65 25.65 -9.03
N CYS A 19 55.85 24.32 -8.94
CA CYS A 19 57.09 23.61 -9.36
C CYS A 19 56.99 22.07 -9.25
N LYS A 20 57.03 21.42 -10.43
CA LYS A 20 57.63 20.13 -10.88
C LYS A 20 57.70 18.85 -9.99
N ASP A 21 57.15 17.81 -10.62
CA ASP A 21 57.61 16.42 -10.80
C ASP A 21 57.60 15.43 -9.63
N LYS A 22 56.55 14.58 -9.65
CA LYS A 22 56.67 13.11 -9.82
C LYS A 22 55.29 12.51 -10.13
N GLU A 23 55.14 11.93 -11.31
CA GLU A 23 53.97 11.12 -11.67
C GLU A 23 53.89 9.89 -10.76
N VAL A 24 52.79 9.80 -10.02
CA VAL A 24 52.31 8.56 -9.39
C VAL A 24 51.05 8.17 -10.15
N PRO A 25 50.90 6.92 -10.62
CA PRO A 25 49.72 6.52 -11.37
C PRO A 25 48.48 6.66 -10.46
N LYS A 26 47.53 7.51 -10.88
CA LYS A 26 46.18 7.53 -10.32
C LYS A 26 45.50 6.22 -10.68
N VAL A 27 45.49 5.29 -9.75
CA VAL A 27 44.47 4.24 -9.72
C VAL A 27 43.16 4.94 -9.36
N SER A 28 42.27 5.09 -10.34
CA SER A 28 40.88 5.42 -10.08
C SER A 28 40.20 4.18 -9.48
N THR A 29 40.04 4.15 -8.17
CA THR A 29 39.09 3.27 -7.51
C THR A 29 37.84 4.05 -7.17
N ASP A 30 37.07 4.43 -8.19
CA ASP A 30 35.62 4.56 -8.03
C ASP A 30 35.04 3.19 -8.39
N LYS A 31 35.18 2.25 -7.46
CA LYS A 31 34.22 1.17 -7.32
C LYS A 31 33.50 1.47 -6.02
N GLU A 32 32.31 2.06 -6.13
CA GLU A 32 31.28 1.78 -5.13
C GLU A 32 31.30 0.27 -4.93
N SER A 33 31.69 -0.17 -3.74
CA SER A 33 31.41 -1.53 -3.34
C SER A 33 29.89 -1.63 -3.32
N GLU A 34 29.29 -2.22 -4.37
CA GLU A 34 27.93 -2.76 -4.28
C GLU A 34 27.97 -3.70 -3.06
N GLU A 35 27.50 -3.21 -1.90
CA GLU A 35 27.25 -4.08 -0.75
C GLU A 35 26.30 -5.17 -1.26
N LEU A 36 26.76 -6.42 -1.23
CA LEU A 36 25.93 -7.56 -1.55
C LEU A 36 24.78 -7.56 -0.55
N ILE A 37 23.58 -7.19 -1.02
CA ILE A 37 22.35 -7.32 -0.26
C ILE A 37 22.22 -8.80 0.09
N ALA A 38 22.07 -9.09 1.39
CA ALA A 38 21.87 -10.44 1.88
C ALA A 38 20.65 -11.08 1.20
N ASN A 39 20.63 -12.41 1.07
CA ASN A 39 19.53 -13.15 0.43
C ASN A 39 18.18 -13.00 1.17
N ASP A 40 18.24 -12.52 2.41
CA ASP A 40 17.11 -12.05 3.21
C ASP A 40 17.03 -10.51 3.18
N PHE A 41 16.14 -9.98 2.35
CA PHE A 41 15.97 -8.54 2.13
C PHE A 41 14.49 -8.16 2.10
N SER A 42 14.19 -6.87 2.08
CA SER A 42 12.87 -6.31 1.82
C SER A 42 12.84 -5.59 0.48
N VAL A 43 11.68 -5.12 0.04
CA VAL A 43 11.54 -4.33 -1.17
C VAL A 43 10.91 -2.96 -0.90
N ALA A 44 11.43 -1.95 -1.58
CA ALA A 44 10.87 -0.60 -1.63
C ALA A 44 10.39 -0.28 -3.05
N ILE A 45 9.25 0.40 -3.16
CA ILE A 45 8.72 0.83 -4.47
C ILE A 45 9.68 1.86 -5.07
N LYS A 46 10.18 1.57 -6.27
CA LYS A 46 10.96 2.52 -7.09
C LYS A 46 10.03 3.36 -7.97
N TRP A 47 9.08 2.71 -8.63
CA TRP A 47 8.01 3.36 -9.40
C TRP A 47 6.84 2.39 -9.56
N GLU A 48 5.67 2.97 -9.84
CA GLU A 48 4.41 2.26 -10.10
C GLU A 48 3.74 2.87 -11.33
N LEU A 49 3.15 2.01 -12.16
CA LEU A 49 2.47 2.41 -13.39
C LEU A 49 1.10 1.76 -13.50
N ASP A 50 0.12 2.56 -13.88
CA ASP A 50 -1.25 2.14 -14.19
C ASP A 50 -1.50 1.98 -15.70
N GLY A 51 -2.71 1.56 -16.05
CA GLY A 51 -3.22 1.53 -17.43
C GLY A 51 -3.13 0.15 -18.10
N PHE A 52 -2.57 -0.83 -17.41
CA PHE A 52 -2.54 -2.23 -17.85
C PHE A 52 -3.94 -2.87 -17.79
N LYS A 53 -4.07 -4.08 -18.34
CA LYS A 53 -5.34 -4.84 -18.35
C LYS A 53 -5.10 -6.27 -17.94
N MET A 54 -5.26 -6.53 -16.64
CA MET A 54 -4.95 -7.81 -16.00
C MET A 54 -3.56 -8.30 -16.40
N PRO A 55 -2.49 -7.53 -16.08
CA PRO A 55 -1.13 -7.92 -16.40
C PRO A 55 -0.80 -9.21 -15.64
N GLU A 56 -0.42 -10.26 -16.37
CA GLU A 56 -0.15 -11.58 -15.79
C GLU A 56 1.35 -11.85 -15.70
N SER A 57 2.16 -11.33 -16.62
CA SER A 57 3.61 -11.47 -16.56
C SER A 57 4.33 -10.19 -16.98
N VAL A 58 5.59 -10.10 -16.57
CA VAL A 58 6.56 -9.15 -17.12
C VAL A 58 7.84 -9.89 -17.46
N TYR A 59 8.45 -9.59 -18.60
CA TYR A 59 9.80 -10.05 -18.92
C TYR A 59 10.81 -8.91 -18.90
N ALA A 60 11.94 -9.13 -18.24
CA ALA A 60 13.01 -8.14 -18.07
C ALA A 60 14.39 -8.75 -18.41
N SER A 61 14.86 -8.56 -19.64
CA SER A 61 16.24 -8.98 -19.98
C SER A 61 17.27 -8.02 -19.35
N PRO A 62 18.38 -8.52 -18.75
CA PRO A 62 19.45 -7.66 -18.21
C PRO A 62 20.04 -6.70 -19.26
N ASN A 63 20.16 -7.15 -20.51
CA ASN A 63 20.86 -6.43 -21.59
C ASN A 63 19.93 -5.65 -22.52
N HIS A 64 18.68 -5.47 -22.11
CA HIS A 64 17.67 -4.81 -22.93
C HIS A 64 17.00 -3.67 -22.14
N LYS A 65 16.64 -2.58 -22.81
CA LYS A 65 16.06 -1.38 -22.15
C LYS A 65 14.57 -1.49 -21.87
N TRP A 66 13.88 -2.35 -22.62
CA TRP A 66 12.43 -2.53 -22.53
C TRP A 66 12.07 -3.73 -21.67
N LEU A 67 11.01 -3.54 -20.90
CA LEU A 67 10.17 -4.55 -20.29
C LEU A 67 9.03 -4.88 -21.26
N TYR A 68 8.62 -6.14 -21.27
CA TYR A 68 7.47 -6.62 -22.03
C TYR A 68 6.45 -7.19 -21.06
N VAL A 69 5.24 -6.63 -21.04
CA VAL A 69 4.20 -6.98 -20.06
C VAL A 69 3.06 -7.67 -20.79
N SER A 70 2.74 -8.89 -20.41
CA SER A 70 1.60 -9.62 -20.97
C SER A 70 0.32 -9.24 -20.26
N ASN A 71 -0.67 -8.78 -21.03
CA ASN A 71 -1.97 -8.35 -20.54
C ASN A 71 -3.04 -9.33 -21.03
N THR A 72 -3.64 -10.08 -20.12
CA THR A 72 -4.68 -11.07 -20.45
C THR A 72 -5.98 -10.42 -20.89
N ASN A 73 -6.26 -9.19 -20.45
CA ASN A 73 -7.41 -8.37 -20.85
C ASN A 73 -8.80 -9.03 -20.64
N GLY A 74 -8.89 -9.98 -19.73
CA GLY A 74 -10.14 -10.63 -19.33
C GLY A 74 -10.86 -11.30 -20.51
N ALA A 75 -12.04 -10.79 -20.87
CA ALA A 75 -12.85 -11.34 -21.96
C ALA A 75 -12.49 -10.77 -23.35
N ALA A 76 -11.73 -9.68 -23.40
CA ALA A 76 -11.29 -9.07 -24.65
C ALA A 76 -9.92 -9.64 -25.08
N PRO A 77 -9.55 -9.55 -26.37
CA PRO A 77 -8.23 -9.99 -26.82
C PRO A 77 -7.11 -9.30 -26.05
N GLY A 78 -6.16 -10.09 -25.57
CA GLY A 78 -4.98 -9.63 -24.86
C GLY A 78 -3.93 -9.00 -25.77
N PHE A 79 -2.88 -8.49 -25.14
CA PHE A 79 -1.81 -7.74 -25.81
C PHE A 79 -0.51 -7.71 -24.99
N ILE A 80 0.59 -7.34 -25.63
CA ILE A 80 1.86 -7.04 -24.94
C ILE A 80 2.04 -5.53 -24.85
N SER A 81 2.28 -5.02 -23.65
CA SER A 81 2.76 -3.65 -23.43
C SER A 81 4.29 -3.59 -23.49
N ARG A 82 4.82 -2.45 -23.96
CA ARG A 82 6.25 -2.15 -23.92
C ARG A 82 6.52 -0.94 -23.02
N VAL A 83 7.38 -1.12 -22.04
CA VAL A 83 7.66 -0.13 -20.98
C VAL A 83 9.17 -0.04 -20.78
N SER A 84 9.73 1.15 -20.52
CA SER A 84 11.15 1.27 -20.17
C SER A 84 11.39 0.81 -18.72
N LYS A 85 12.62 0.36 -18.43
CA LYS A 85 13.06 0.05 -17.06
C LYS A 85 13.01 1.24 -16.09
N ASP A 86 12.97 2.46 -16.64
CA ASP A 86 12.85 3.70 -15.87
C ASP A 86 11.39 4.12 -15.62
N GLY A 87 10.41 3.27 -15.97
CA GLY A 87 9.00 3.52 -15.66
C GLY A 87 8.32 4.46 -16.65
N VAL A 88 8.68 4.40 -17.93
CA VAL A 88 7.98 5.17 -18.98
C VAL A 88 7.29 4.19 -19.93
N ILE A 89 5.96 4.35 -20.06
CA ILE A 89 5.16 3.57 -21.02
C ILE A 89 5.48 4.07 -22.43
N ASP A 90 5.96 3.17 -23.28
CA ASP A 90 6.17 3.45 -24.71
C ASP A 90 4.89 3.17 -25.50
N ASN A 91 4.33 1.97 -25.34
CA ASN A 91 3.06 1.60 -25.94
C ASN A 91 2.38 0.49 -25.12
N LEU A 92 1.15 0.74 -24.66
CA LEU A 92 0.35 -0.27 -23.96
C LEU A 92 -0.06 -1.42 -24.88
N ASN A 93 -0.32 -1.18 -26.16
CA ASN A 93 -0.74 -2.21 -27.12
C ASN A 93 0.36 -2.39 -28.18
N TRP A 94 1.58 -2.70 -27.75
CA TRP A 94 2.72 -2.84 -28.65
C TRP A 94 2.59 -4.05 -29.57
N THR A 95 2.13 -5.19 -29.03
CA THR A 95 1.70 -6.34 -29.85
C THR A 95 0.22 -6.61 -29.61
N THR A 96 -0.53 -6.77 -30.70
CA THR A 96 -1.95 -7.16 -30.70
C THR A 96 -2.16 -8.44 -31.51
N GLY A 97 -3.37 -9.01 -31.45
CA GLY A 97 -3.70 -10.27 -32.14
C GLY A 97 -3.47 -11.52 -31.28
N LEU A 98 -3.38 -11.32 -29.97
CA LEU A 98 -3.26 -12.35 -28.94
C LEU A 98 -4.62 -12.58 -28.27
N THR A 99 -4.80 -13.71 -27.60
CA THR A 99 -6.04 -14.07 -26.90
C THR A 99 -5.98 -13.68 -25.44
N ALA A 100 -5.09 -14.31 -24.67
CA ALA A 100 -4.82 -14.02 -23.26
C ALA A 100 -3.36 -14.39 -22.97
N PRO A 101 -2.40 -13.54 -23.40
CA PRO A 101 -0.99 -13.83 -23.23
C PRO A 101 -0.59 -13.80 -21.75
N THR A 102 0.31 -14.71 -21.40
CA THR A 102 0.81 -14.94 -20.04
C THR A 102 2.35 -14.85 -20.05
N GLY A 103 3.11 -15.78 -19.47
CA GLY A 103 4.57 -15.73 -19.41
C GLY A 103 5.29 -15.64 -20.76
N SER A 104 6.48 -15.05 -20.73
CA SER A 104 7.27 -14.77 -21.93
C SER A 104 8.78 -14.74 -21.66
N ASP A 105 9.58 -15.03 -22.69
CA ASP A 105 11.04 -14.96 -22.64
C ASP A 105 11.60 -14.56 -24.01
N ILE A 106 12.80 -13.98 -24.01
CA ILE A 106 13.50 -13.56 -25.21
C ILE A 106 14.63 -14.53 -25.53
N TYR A 107 14.71 -14.90 -26.79
CA TYR A 107 15.89 -15.55 -27.35
C TYR A 107 16.32 -14.84 -28.63
N LYS A 108 17.53 -14.27 -28.63
CA LYS A 108 18.05 -13.40 -29.69
C LYS A 108 17.12 -12.20 -29.91
N ASN A 109 16.56 -12.01 -31.11
CA ASN A 109 15.68 -10.87 -31.44
C ASN A 109 14.18 -11.25 -31.46
N THR A 110 13.82 -12.31 -30.75
CA THR A 110 12.46 -12.85 -30.76
C THR A 110 11.94 -12.99 -29.34
N LEU A 111 10.76 -12.42 -29.07
CA LEU A 111 9.99 -12.66 -27.85
C LEU A 111 9.07 -13.87 -28.08
N TYR A 112 9.16 -14.85 -27.20
CA TYR A 112 8.27 -16.01 -27.15
C TYR A 112 7.22 -15.73 -26.09
N VAL A 113 5.94 -15.91 -26.42
CA VAL A 113 4.81 -15.60 -25.53
C VAL A 113 3.89 -16.80 -25.46
N ALA A 114 3.63 -17.31 -24.26
CA ALA A 114 2.56 -18.27 -24.00
C ALA A 114 1.21 -17.56 -24.12
N ASP A 115 0.27 -18.18 -24.82
CA ASP A 115 -1.07 -17.66 -25.03
C ASP A 115 -2.05 -18.82 -25.19
N GLN A 116 -2.66 -19.23 -24.08
CA GLN A 116 -3.63 -20.32 -24.02
C GLN A 116 -3.08 -21.64 -24.60
N LYS A 117 -3.36 -21.98 -25.85
CA LYS A 117 -2.90 -23.24 -26.47
C LYS A 117 -1.75 -23.03 -27.45
N GLN A 118 -1.15 -21.85 -27.41
CA GLN A 118 -0.23 -21.38 -28.42
C GLN A 118 1.02 -20.76 -27.80
N VAL A 119 2.12 -20.83 -28.55
CA VAL A 119 3.31 -20.00 -28.31
C VAL A 119 3.53 -19.12 -29.54
N HIS A 120 3.47 -17.80 -29.35
CA HIS A 120 3.70 -16.81 -30.39
C HIS A 120 5.17 -16.36 -30.38
N LEU A 121 5.77 -16.25 -31.56
CA LEU A 121 7.10 -15.67 -31.77
C LEU A 121 6.91 -14.26 -32.32
N ILE A 122 7.35 -13.26 -31.58
CA ILE A 122 7.17 -11.84 -31.87
C ILE A 122 8.51 -11.20 -32.19
N ASN A 123 8.57 -10.40 -33.26
CA ASN A 123 9.75 -9.63 -33.63
C ASN A 123 9.92 -8.44 -32.67
N LEU A 124 11.06 -8.34 -31.99
CA LEU A 124 11.34 -7.25 -31.04
C LEU A 124 11.44 -5.86 -31.68
N ASP A 125 11.77 -5.77 -32.97
CA ASP A 125 11.95 -4.49 -33.65
C ASP A 125 10.62 -3.76 -33.85
N ASN A 126 9.54 -4.50 -34.13
CA ASN A 126 8.28 -3.93 -34.59
C ASN A 126 7.01 -4.51 -33.93
N GLY A 127 7.13 -5.52 -33.06
CA GLY A 127 6.00 -6.11 -32.34
C GLY A 127 5.12 -7.05 -33.16
N SER A 128 5.49 -7.35 -34.41
CA SER A 128 4.72 -8.26 -35.26
C SER A 128 4.90 -9.72 -34.86
N ILE A 129 3.80 -10.48 -34.88
CA ILE A 129 3.82 -11.94 -34.72
C ILE A 129 4.39 -12.55 -36.00
N ILE A 130 5.52 -13.25 -35.88
CA ILE A 130 6.24 -13.93 -36.97
C ILE A 130 5.66 -15.32 -37.21
N LYS A 131 5.38 -16.05 -36.12
CA LYS A 131 4.99 -17.47 -36.15
C LYS A 131 4.23 -17.83 -34.89
N SER A 132 3.45 -18.90 -34.96
CA SER A 132 2.76 -19.46 -33.79
C SER A 132 2.81 -20.98 -33.83
N TYR A 133 3.06 -21.60 -32.69
CA TYR A 133 3.00 -23.04 -32.50
C TYR A 133 1.77 -23.36 -31.66
N THR A 134 0.92 -24.28 -32.12
CA THR A 134 -0.34 -24.62 -31.46
C THR A 134 -0.36 -26.09 -31.08
N ASP A 135 -0.88 -26.39 -29.89
CA ASP A 135 -1.22 -27.75 -29.46
C ASP A 135 -2.63 -27.75 -28.86
N ASN A 136 -3.56 -28.43 -29.53
CA ASN A 136 -4.96 -28.47 -29.09
C ASN A 136 -5.19 -29.33 -27.85
N GLU A 137 -4.25 -30.21 -27.51
CA GLU A 137 -4.28 -31.03 -26.29
C GLU A 137 -3.71 -30.30 -25.07
N ALA A 138 -2.98 -29.19 -25.27
CA ALA A 138 -2.62 -28.31 -24.16
C ALA A 138 -3.88 -27.79 -23.47
N GLY A 139 -3.86 -27.75 -22.14
CA GLY A 139 -4.95 -27.20 -21.35
C GLY A 139 -4.94 -25.68 -21.44
N SER A 140 -3.93 -25.06 -20.82
CA SER A 140 -3.61 -23.63 -20.92
C SER A 140 -2.14 -23.43 -20.54
N LEU A 141 -1.35 -23.03 -21.52
CA LEU A 141 0.06 -22.68 -21.37
C LEU A 141 0.16 -21.40 -20.55
N ASN A 142 0.94 -21.42 -19.48
CA ASN A 142 1.05 -20.29 -18.57
C ASN A 142 2.38 -19.56 -18.71
N ASP A 143 3.49 -20.20 -18.36
CA ASP A 143 4.80 -19.56 -18.39
C ASP A 143 5.76 -20.29 -19.32
N LEU A 144 6.79 -19.59 -19.80
CA LEU A 144 7.87 -20.17 -20.57
C LEU A 144 9.23 -19.55 -20.23
N THR A 145 10.26 -20.39 -20.31
CA THR A 145 11.65 -19.98 -20.13
C THR A 145 12.55 -20.63 -21.16
N ILE A 146 13.60 -19.92 -21.57
CA ILE A 146 14.51 -20.34 -22.63
C ILE A 146 15.93 -20.45 -22.08
N ASN A 147 16.53 -21.62 -22.29
CA ASN A 147 17.93 -21.82 -21.96
C ASN A 147 18.79 -20.99 -22.91
N GLN A 148 19.35 -19.88 -22.43
CA GLN A 148 20.09 -18.92 -23.24
C GLN A 148 21.33 -19.53 -23.93
N LYS A 149 21.86 -20.66 -23.44
CA LYS A 149 23.00 -21.37 -24.07
C LYS A 149 22.55 -22.29 -25.21
N THR A 150 21.44 -23.00 -25.06
CA THR A 150 21.01 -24.03 -26.02
C THR A 150 19.88 -23.58 -26.95
N GLY A 151 19.12 -22.55 -26.56
CA GLY A 151 17.88 -22.14 -27.22
C GLY A 151 16.69 -23.07 -26.95
N GLN A 152 16.83 -24.03 -26.04
CA GLN A 152 15.73 -24.92 -25.67
C GLN A 152 14.69 -24.16 -24.86
N VAL A 153 13.42 -24.30 -25.25
CA VAL A 153 12.26 -23.66 -24.60
C VAL A 153 11.58 -24.67 -23.68
N PHE A 154 11.17 -24.25 -22.49
CA PHE A 154 10.31 -25.01 -21.59
C PHE A 154 9.06 -24.19 -21.33
N ILE A 155 7.88 -24.79 -21.50
CA ILE A 155 6.58 -24.11 -21.38
C ILE A 155 5.69 -24.90 -20.43
N SER A 156 5.16 -24.27 -19.40
CA SER A 156 4.24 -24.92 -18.47
C SER A 156 2.81 -24.95 -18.99
N ASP A 157 2.09 -26.03 -18.70
CA ASP A 157 0.65 -26.19 -18.91
C ASP A 157 -0.01 -26.49 -17.56
N VAL A 158 -0.60 -25.47 -16.95
CA VAL A 158 -1.12 -25.54 -15.58
C VAL A 158 -2.23 -26.59 -15.45
N PRO A 159 -3.37 -26.49 -16.17
CA PRO A 159 -4.42 -27.50 -16.07
C PRO A 159 -4.06 -28.83 -16.73
N GLY A 160 -3.14 -28.85 -17.70
CA GLY A 160 -2.72 -30.10 -18.36
C GLY A 160 -1.66 -30.90 -17.60
N GLY A 161 -1.01 -30.31 -16.59
CA GLY A 161 -0.01 -30.99 -15.75
C GLY A 161 1.27 -31.37 -16.51
N LYS A 162 1.60 -30.62 -17.56
CA LYS A 162 2.69 -30.94 -18.50
C LYS A 162 3.67 -29.78 -18.62
N ILE A 163 4.91 -30.10 -18.99
CA ILE A 163 5.88 -29.14 -19.48
C ILE A 163 6.15 -29.49 -20.93
N TYR A 164 5.95 -28.54 -21.83
CA TYR A 164 6.21 -28.65 -23.26
C TYR A 164 7.59 -28.10 -23.62
N THR A 165 8.09 -28.49 -24.78
CA THR A 165 9.21 -27.86 -25.48
C THR A 165 8.84 -27.68 -26.96
N ILE A 166 9.69 -26.97 -27.72
CA ILE A 166 9.51 -26.80 -29.17
C ILE A 166 10.55 -27.66 -29.89
N GLU A 167 10.07 -28.66 -30.63
CA GLU A 167 10.89 -29.53 -31.46
C GLU A 167 10.30 -29.62 -32.86
N ASN A 168 11.14 -29.47 -33.90
CA ASN A 168 10.72 -29.55 -35.30
C ASN A 168 9.47 -28.72 -35.61
N ASP A 169 9.46 -27.46 -35.14
CA ASP A 169 8.36 -26.52 -35.32
C ASP A 169 7.01 -26.96 -34.72
N LYS A 170 7.03 -27.77 -33.65
CA LYS A 170 5.85 -28.22 -32.93
C LYS A 170 6.06 -28.17 -31.43
N LEU A 171 4.98 -27.92 -30.70
CA LEU A 171 4.94 -28.16 -29.27
C LEU A 171 4.93 -29.68 -29.03
N VAL A 172 5.81 -30.15 -28.16
CA VAL A 172 5.89 -31.56 -27.76
C VAL A 172 6.02 -31.64 -26.25
N VAL A 173 5.40 -32.64 -25.63
CA VAL A 173 5.51 -32.85 -24.19
C VAL A 173 6.95 -33.22 -23.85
N TRP A 174 7.61 -32.37 -23.07
CA TRP A 174 8.96 -32.60 -22.57
C TRP A 174 8.96 -33.42 -21.29
N LEU A 175 8.05 -33.12 -20.36
CA LEU A 175 7.91 -33.82 -19.08
C LEU A 175 6.46 -33.80 -18.58
N GLN A 176 6.08 -34.88 -17.92
CA GLN A 176 4.91 -34.97 -17.07
C GLN A 176 5.31 -35.72 -15.80
N SER A 177 4.91 -35.22 -14.61
CA SER A 177 5.30 -35.82 -13.33
C SER A 177 4.20 -35.68 -12.29
N ASP A 178 3.87 -36.77 -11.60
CA ASP A 178 2.89 -36.76 -10.49
C ASP A 178 3.31 -35.85 -9.33
N LYS A 179 4.59 -35.48 -9.23
CA LYS A 179 5.10 -34.54 -8.23
C LYS A 179 4.74 -33.09 -8.53
N ILE A 180 4.44 -32.77 -9.80
CA ILE A 180 4.17 -31.42 -10.29
C ILE A 180 2.87 -31.47 -11.13
N PRO A 181 1.72 -31.71 -10.50
CA PRO A 181 0.45 -31.84 -11.22
C PRO A 181 -0.04 -30.52 -11.83
N PHE A 182 0.47 -29.37 -11.38
CA PHE A 182 0.07 -28.04 -11.85
C PHE A 182 1.32 -27.15 -12.05
N PRO A 183 2.16 -27.43 -13.06
CA PRO A 183 3.32 -26.60 -13.34
C PRO A 183 2.84 -25.21 -13.77
N ASN A 184 3.33 -24.18 -13.08
CA ASN A 184 3.01 -22.78 -13.33
C ASN A 184 4.26 -22.02 -13.77
N GLY A 185 4.85 -21.14 -12.95
CA GLY A 185 6.12 -20.48 -13.32
C GLY A 185 7.26 -21.46 -13.58
N VAL A 186 8.11 -21.11 -14.55
CA VAL A 186 9.28 -21.88 -14.95
C VAL A 186 10.51 -20.98 -15.10
N PHE A 187 11.64 -21.42 -14.56
CA PHE A 187 12.90 -20.69 -14.67
C PHE A 187 14.04 -21.66 -14.96
N VAL A 188 14.82 -21.39 -16.01
CA VAL A 188 15.96 -22.22 -16.36
C VAL A 188 17.28 -21.53 -16.04
N GLU A 189 18.13 -22.22 -15.29
CA GLU A 189 19.51 -21.83 -15.07
C GLU A 189 20.43 -23.03 -15.29
N ASN A 190 21.38 -22.87 -16.22
CA ASN A 190 22.34 -23.91 -16.59
C ASN A 190 21.67 -25.22 -17.02
N ASN A 191 21.80 -26.30 -16.24
CA ASN A 191 21.22 -27.62 -16.51
C ASN A 191 20.00 -27.93 -15.62
N THR A 192 19.46 -26.91 -14.95
CA THR A 192 18.37 -27.05 -13.99
C THR A 192 17.19 -26.19 -14.42
N LEU A 193 16.05 -26.83 -14.58
CA LEU A 193 14.76 -26.17 -14.71
C LEU A 193 14.10 -26.14 -13.33
N VAL A 194 13.83 -24.95 -12.82
CA VAL A 194 13.02 -24.71 -11.64
C VAL A 194 11.57 -24.58 -12.09
N VAL A 195 10.67 -25.27 -11.39
CA VAL A 195 9.24 -25.24 -11.67
C VAL A 195 8.47 -24.92 -10.41
N ALA A 196 7.66 -23.87 -10.47
CA ALA A 196 6.65 -23.55 -9.49
C ALA A 196 5.43 -24.45 -9.72
N ASN A 197 5.11 -25.30 -8.73
CA ASN A 197 3.84 -26.01 -8.72
C ASN A 197 2.81 -25.13 -8.00
N TYR A 198 1.72 -24.75 -8.66
CA TYR A 198 0.70 -23.83 -8.10
C TYR A 198 0.08 -24.35 -6.79
N GLY A 199 -0.09 -25.68 -6.69
CA GLY A 199 -0.66 -26.37 -5.53
C GLY A 199 -2.17 -26.50 -5.60
N LEU A 200 -2.67 -27.75 -5.64
CA LEU A 200 -4.07 -28.11 -5.43
C LEU A 200 -4.14 -29.54 -4.90
N GLU A 201 -4.77 -29.74 -3.73
CA GLU A 201 -5.32 -31.04 -3.31
C GLU A 201 -6.83 -30.83 -3.10
N ASN A 202 -7.67 -31.78 -3.55
CA ASN A 202 -9.16 -31.77 -3.52
C ASN A 202 -9.94 -31.09 -4.67
N GLY A 203 -9.29 -30.64 -5.76
CA GLY A 203 -9.98 -30.39 -7.03
C GLY A 203 -10.87 -29.12 -7.13
N GLU A 204 -10.88 -28.26 -6.11
CA GLU A 204 -11.42 -26.90 -6.24
C GLU A 204 -10.35 -26.02 -6.91
N GLY A 205 -10.57 -25.68 -8.18
CA GLY A 205 -9.57 -25.05 -9.06
C GLY A 205 -9.15 -23.61 -8.70
N LEU A 206 -8.49 -22.95 -9.67
CA LEU A 206 -7.82 -21.64 -9.58
C LEU A 206 -8.65 -20.46 -9.02
N MET A 207 -9.96 -20.63 -8.78
CA MET A 207 -10.93 -19.58 -8.43
C MET A 207 -11.51 -19.70 -7.01
N ARG A 208 -10.81 -20.39 -6.09
CA ARG A 208 -11.27 -20.52 -4.69
C ARG A 208 -11.27 -19.17 -3.96
N LYS A 209 -12.25 -19.00 -3.06
CA LYS A 209 -12.37 -17.79 -2.21
C LYS A 209 -11.39 -17.78 -1.04
N GLU A 210 -11.04 -18.96 -0.54
CA GLU A 210 -10.19 -19.14 0.64
C GLU A 210 -9.08 -20.14 0.33
N TRP A 211 -7.88 -19.87 0.84
CA TRP A 211 -6.69 -20.69 0.67
C TRP A 211 -6.18 -21.15 2.03
N LYS A 212 -5.90 -22.45 2.17
CA LYS A 212 -5.33 -23.02 3.39
C LYS A 212 -3.87 -23.42 3.17
N PRO A 213 -3.03 -23.47 4.22
CA PRO A 213 -1.64 -23.89 4.08
C PRO A 213 -1.46 -25.25 3.40
N GLU A 214 -2.39 -26.19 3.62
CA GLU A 214 -2.36 -27.52 2.99
C GLU A 214 -2.51 -27.46 1.47
N ASP A 215 -3.18 -26.42 0.97
CA ASP A 215 -3.43 -26.19 -0.45
C ASP A 215 -2.21 -25.68 -1.21
N PHE A 216 -1.22 -25.15 -0.49
CA PHE A 216 -0.10 -24.46 -1.10
C PHE A 216 0.75 -25.37 -1.98
N GLY A 217 1.40 -24.72 -2.93
CA GLY A 217 2.34 -25.27 -3.87
C GLY A 217 3.75 -25.42 -3.32
N SER A 218 4.68 -25.77 -4.20
CA SER A 218 6.10 -25.95 -3.89
C SER A 218 6.95 -25.73 -5.14
N LEU A 219 8.24 -25.45 -4.96
CA LEU A 219 9.20 -25.35 -6.04
C LEU A 219 9.97 -26.67 -6.21
N TYR A 220 10.27 -27.02 -7.46
CA TYR A 220 11.00 -28.23 -7.80
C TYR A 220 12.16 -27.93 -8.74
N ASN A 221 13.32 -28.53 -8.46
CA ASN A 221 14.43 -28.61 -9.39
C ASN A 221 14.29 -29.83 -10.28
N ILE A 222 14.47 -29.63 -11.58
CA ILE A 222 14.49 -30.68 -12.59
C ILE A 222 15.81 -30.63 -13.33
N ASP A 223 16.61 -31.70 -13.22
CA ASP A 223 17.81 -31.83 -14.04
C ASP A 223 17.39 -32.10 -15.51
N ILE A 224 17.80 -31.22 -16.43
CA ILE A 224 17.31 -31.23 -17.81
C ILE A 224 17.72 -32.52 -18.54
N THR A 225 18.90 -33.05 -18.25
CA THR A 225 19.46 -34.22 -18.93
C THR A 225 18.82 -35.52 -18.46
N SER A 226 18.74 -35.71 -17.15
CA SER A 226 18.22 -36.94 -16.52
C SER A 226 16.71 -36.91 -16.27
N LYS A 227 16.09 -35.72 -16.37
CA LYS A 227 14.70 -35.45 -16.00
C LYS A 227 14.37 -35.73 -14.53
N LYS A 228 15.38 -35.77 -13.65
CA LYS A 228 15.19 -36.04 -12.22
C LYS A 228 14.51 -34.85 -11.52
N VAL A 229 13.32 -35.09 -10.97
CA VAL A 229 12.51 -34.11 -10.23
C VAL A 229 12.79 -34.20 -8.71
N THR A 230 13.23 -33.08 -8.13
CA THR A 230 13.64 -32.94 -6.73
C THR A 230 12.96 -31.74 -6.08
N LEU A 231 12.30 -31.93 -4.93
CA LEU A 231 11.68 -30.86 -4.16
C LEU A 231 12.73 -29.89 -3.59
N ILE A 232 12.48 -28.59 -3.67
CA ILE A 232 13.21 -27.59 -2.90
C ILE A 232 12.56 -27.55 -1.51
N THR A 233 13.15 -28.24 -0.54
CA THR A 233 12.53 -28.50 0.78
C THR A 233 12.09 -27.22 1.49
N SER A 234 12.85 -26.14 1.37
CA SER A 234 12.52 -24.83 1.94
C SER A 234 11.28 -24.19 1.33
N SER A 235 10.74 -24.68 0.21
CA SER A 235 9.52 -24.18 -0.45
C SER A 235 8.27 -25.03 -0.20
N ASN A 236 8.41 -26.13 0.55
CA ASN A 236 7.33 -27.11 0.72
C ASN A 236 6.08 -26.48 1.31
N LYS A 237 4.96 -26.54 0.59
CA LYS A 237 3.64 -26.00 0.98
C LYS A 237 3.71 -24.55 1.50
N LYS A 238 4.45 -23.66 0.82
CA LYS A 238 4.66 -22.28 1.28
C LYS A 238 3.88 -21.20 0.56
N GLY A 239 3.51 -21.40 -0.69
CA GLY A 239 2.85 -20.38 -1.48
C GLY A 239 2.10 -20.97 -2.65
N VAL A 240 1.24 -20.16 -3.22
CA VAL A 240 0.53 -20.45 -4.46
C VAL A 240 1.38 -19.88 -5.58
N PHE A 241 2.48 -20.58 -5.88
CA PHE A 241 3.55 -19.96 -6.65
C PHE A 241 3.12 -19.67 -8.08
N ASP A 242 3.35 -18.42 -8.47
CA ASP A 242 3.14 -17.93 -9.82
C ASP A 242 4.48 -17.88 -10.54
N GLY A 243 5.10 -16.69 -10.61
CA GLY A 243 6.41 -16.50 -11.19
C GLY A 243 7.55 -17.01 -10.33
N VAL A 244 8.61 -17.48 -10.99
CA VAL A 244 9.88 -17.84 -10.38
C VAL A 244 11.04 -17.29 -11.20
N THR A 245 12.03 -16.71 -10.53
CA THR A 245 13.23 -16.17 -11.17
C THR A 245 14.43 -16.27 -10.20
N SER A 246 15.58 -15.72 -10.57
CA SER A 246 16.77 -15.65 -9.72
C SER A 246 17.19 -14.19 -9.53
N PHE A 247 17.43 -13.81 -8.28
CA PHE A 247 17.97 -12.52 -7.90
C PHE A 247 19.20 -12.73 -7.02
N ASN A 248 20.36 -12.19 -7.39
CA ASN A 248 21.63 -12.40 -6.68
C ASN A 248 22.00 -13.88 -6.42
N GLY A 249 21.59 -14.79 -7.31
CA GLY A 249 21.90 -16.22 -7.18
C GLY A 249 20.99 -16.97 -6.20
N VAL A 250 19.92 -16.34 -5.70
CA VAL A 250 18.86 -17.02 -4.96
C VAL A 250 17.55 -17.00 -5.72
N LEU A 251 16.75 -18.05 -5.53
CA LEU A 251 15.44 -18.12 -6.16
C LEU A 251 14.50 -17.12 -5.52
N LEU A 252 13.76 -16.42 -6.36
CA LEU A 252 12.72 -15.48 -6.01
C LEU A 252 11.41 -16.00 -6.60
N ALA A 253 10.35 -16.07 -5.80
CA ALA A 253 9.04 -16.50 -6.29
C ALA A 253 7.91 -15.64 -5.75
N SER A 254 6.96 -15.29 -6.62
CA SER A 254 5.70 -14.65 -6.27
C SER A 254 4.63 -15.69 -5.94
N SER A 255 3.66 -15.29 -5.11
CA SER A 255 2.53 -16.13 -4.74
C SER A 255 1.21 -15.41 -5.02
N ASN A 256 0.45 -15.94 -5.98
CA ASN A 256 -0.83 -15.42 -6.44
C ASN A 256 -1.95 -16.40 -6.01
N PRO A 257 -2.97 -15.98 -5.23
CA PRO A 257 -3.38 -14.59 -4.98
C PRO A 257 -2.89 -14.00 -3.66
N THR A 258 -1.96 -14.64 -2.94
CA THR A 258 -1.64 -14.22 -1.57
C THR A 258 -0.90 -12.88 -1.49
N GLY A 259 -0.25 -12.41 -2.58
CA GLY A 259 0.49 -11.14 -2.57
C GLY A 259 1.90 -11.27 -2.00
N GLN A 260 2.33 -12.49 -1.65
CA GLN A 260 3.59 -12.76 -0.98
C GLN A 260 4.74 -12.95 -1.97
N LEU A 261 5.91 -12.47 -1.58
CA LEU A 261 7.16 -12.61 -2.31
C LEU A 261 8.20 -13.31 -1.42
N PHE A 262 8.80 -14.37 -1.95
CA PHE A 262 9.73 -15.21 -1.19
C PHE A 262 11.09 -15.32 -1.85
N THR A 263 12.16 -15.34 -1.06
CA THR A 263 13.46 -15.86 -1.49
C THR A 263 13.74 -17.24 -0.90
N PHE A 264 14.45 -18.08 -1.64
CA PHE A 264 14.88 -19.41 -1.20
C PHE A 264 16.40 -19.55 -1.35
N ASP A 265 17.07 -19.77 -0.22
CA ASP A 265 18.51 -19.91 -0.12
C ASP A 265 18.85 -21.22 0.60
N GLY A 266 19.19 -22.25 -0.17
CA GLY A 266 19.43 -23.58 0.34
C GLY A 266 18.23 -24.15 1.13
N ASP A 267 18.43 -24.37 2.43
CA ASP A 267 17.42 -24.89 3.35
C ASP A 267 16.54 -23.80 4.00
N LYS A 268 16.81 -22.52 3.69
CA LYS A 268 16.06 -21.38 4.22
C LYS A 268 15.13 -20.77 3.18
N SER A 269 14.07 -20.15 3.69
CA SER A 269 13.13 -19.34 2.92
C SER A 269 12.85 -18.05 3.67
N TYR A 270 12.75 -16.92 2.98
CA TYR A 270 12.45 -15.64 3.58
C TYR A 270 11.22 -15.03 2.93
N LEU A 271 10.27 -14.54 3.75
CA LEU A 271 9.20 -13.68 3.28
C LEU A 271 9.77 -12.26 3.20
N ILE A 272 9.94 -11.77 1.97
CA ILE A 272 10.58 -10.48 1.70
C ILE A 272 9.55 -9.37 1.47
N ASP A 273 8.34 -9.75 1.03
CA ASP A 273 7.19 -8.86 0.93
C ASP A 273 5.86 -9.59 1.09
N ALA A 274 4.84 -8.86 1.52
CA ALA A 274 3.44 -9.27 1.52
C ALA A 274 2.58 -8.06 1.06
N SER A 275 2.63 -7.81 -0.25
CA SER A 275 1.98 -6.69 -0.92
C SER A 275 0.48 -6.94 -1.17
N SER A 276 -0.18 -6.08 -1.97
CA SER A 276 -1.56 -6.32 -2.40
C SER A 276 -1.69 -7.66 -3.12
N LYS A 277 -2.88 -8.25 -3.04
CA LYS A 277 -3.16 -9.55 -3.67
C LYS A 277 -2.95 -9.48 -5.17
N GLY A 278 -2.61 -10.61 -5.78
CA GLY A 278 -2.51 -10.72 -7.24
C GLY A 278 -1.18 -10.32 -7.85
N ILE A 279 -0.08 -10.36 -7.07
CA ILE A 279 1.27 -10.36 -7.65
C ILE A 279 1.44 -11.63 -8.51
N ALA A 280 1.53 -11.46 -9.82
CA ALA A 280 1.56 -12.55 -10.79
C ALA A 280 3.00 -12.91 -11.19
N ASP A 281 3.28 -13.24 -12.44
CA ASP A 281 4.59 -13.69 -12.89
C ASP A 281 5.63 -12.55 -12.95
N ILE A 282 6.60 -12.62 -12.04
CA ILE A 282 7.62 -11.59 -11.78
C ILE A 282 8.90 -11.83 -12.58
N ASN A 283 9.68 -10.77 -12.79
CA ASN A 283 10.99 -10.90 -13.42
C ASN A 283 11.97 -9.84 -12.92
N THR A 284 13.25 -9.95 -13.28
CA THR A 284 14.30 -9.05 -12.83
C THR A 284 15.38 -8.87 -13.88
N ASP A 285 15.95 -7.67 -13.94
CA ASP A 285 17.17 -7.40 -14.71
C ASP A 285 18.46 -7.62 -13.91
N GLY A 286 18.36 -8.21 -12.72
CA GLY A 286 19.45 -8.42 -11.77
C GLY A 286 19.68 -7.25 -10.80
N LYS A 287 18.96 -6.13 -10.95
CA LYS A 287 19.02 -4.99 -10.01
C LYS A 287 17.65 -4.60 -9.46
N ILE A 288 16.64 -4.64 -10.32
CA ILE A 288 15.26 -4.27 -10.01
C ILE A 288 14.37 -5.50 -10.20
N ILE A 289 13.41 -5.66 -9.29
CA ILE A 289 12.36 -6.68 -9.40
C ILE A 289 11.13 -6.00 -10.01
N TYR A 290 10.57 -6.57 -11.07
CA TYR A 290 9.38 -6.06 -11.75
C TYR A 290 8.22 -7.01 -11.45
N ALA A 291 7.12 -6.46 -10.94
CA ALA A 291 5.99 -7.20 -10.43
C ALA A 291 4.68 -6.71 -11.06
N PRO A 292 4.01 -7.52 -11.89
CA PRO A 292 2.67 -7.23 -12.38
C PRO A 292 1.64 -7.61 -11.30
N TYR A 293 0.64 -6.74 -11.12
CA TYR A 293 -0.48 -6.99 -10.22
C TYR A 293 -1.76 -7.15 -11.03
N ILE A 294 -2.20 -8.39 -11.18
CA ILE A 294 -3.28 -8.76 -12.11
C ILE A 294 -4.62 -8.13 -11.73
N PHE A 295 -4.94 -8.04 -10.43
CA PHE A 295 -6.21 -7.49 -9.96
C PHE A 295 -6.23 -5.96 -9.93
N ASP A 296 -5.06 -5.34 -9.71
CA ASP A 296 -4.92 -3.89 -9.58
C ASP A 296 -4.64 -3.19 -10.92
N ASN A 297 -4.39 -3.93 -12.01
CA ASN A 297 -4.06 -3.39 -13.33
C ASN A 297 -2.81 -2.49 -13.35
N LYS A 298 -1.80 -2.86 -12.55
CA LYS A 298 -0.56 -2.09 -12.37
C LYS A 298 0.69 -2.93 -12.59
N LEU A 299 1.79 -2.24 -12.88
CA LEU A 299 3.15 -2.77 -12.85
C LEU A 299 3.96 -1.98 -11.83
N ILE A 300 4.62 -2.68 -10.90
CA ILE A 300 5.49 -2.06 -9.90
C ILE A 300 6.93 -2.50 -10.13
N ALA A 301 7.86 -1.55 -10.04
CA ALA A 301 9.28 -1.83 -9.89
C ALA A 301 9.72 -1.70 -8.44
N TYR A 302 10.41 -2.71 -7.96
CA TYR A 302 10.91 -2.84 -6.61
C TYR A 302 12.43 -2.78 -6.59
N GLN A 303 12.96 -1.91 -5.74
CA GLN A 303 14.37 -1.90 -5.36
C GLN A 303 14.53 -2.73 -4.08
N PRO A 304 15.42 -3.72 -4.04
CA PRO A 304 15.78 -4.40 -2.81
C PRO A 304 16.41 -3.43 -1.80
N VAL A 305 16.02 -3.59 -0.53
CA VAL A 305 16.53 -2.84 0.62
C VAL A 305 16.77 -3.80 1.79
N SER A 306 17.77 -3.51 2.62
CA SER A 306 18.11 -4.37 3.75
C SER A 306 17.07 -4.25 4.87
N TRP A 307 16.77 -5.38 5.51
CA TRP A 307 16.08 -5.39 6.79
C TRP A 307 16.99 -4.86 7.90
N ASP A 308 16.45 -4.02 8.78
CA ASP A 308 17.08 -3.65 10.05
C ASP A 308 16.50 -4.51 11.17
N ARG A 309 17.32 -5.43 11.71
CA ARG A 309 16.93 -6.34 12.79
C ARG A 309 16.91 -5.59 14.11
N ILE A 310 15.73 -5.50 14.74
CA ILE A 310 15.58 -4.87 16.05
C ILE A 310 15.92 -5.87 17.16
N THR A 311 16.94 -5.56 17.95
CA THR A 311 17.43 -6.41 19.06
C THR A 311 17.30 -5.76 20.45
N THR A 312 16.98 -4.46 20.52
CA THR A 312 16.80 -3.74 21.80
C THR A 312 15.44 -3.04 21.89
N LYS A 313 15.01 -2.76 23.13
CA LYS A 313 13.77 -2.01 23.40
C LYS A 313 13.89 -0.57 22.90
N GLU A 314 15.06 0.03 23.08
CA GLU A 314 15.36 1.39 22.66
C GLU A 314 15.25 1.53 21.13
N ASP A 315 15.86 0.61 20.38
CA ASP A 315 15.76 0.59 18.92
C ASP A 315 14.31 0.39 18.46
N TYR A 316 13.55 -0.47 19.16
CA TYR A 316 12.14 -0.66 18.86
C TYR A 316 11.34 0.62 19.09
N ILE A 317 11.55 1.31 20.22
CA ILE A 317 10.85 2.57 20.52
C ILE A 317 11.16 3.63 19.47
N GLU A 318 12.40 3.71 19.00
CA GLU A 318 12.82 4.68 17.99
C GLU A 318 12.25 4.39 16.60
N LYS A 319 12.32 3.12 16.16
CA LYS A 319 12.09 2.75 14.75
C LYS A 319 10.73 2.12 14.49
N GLY A 320 10.18 1.41 15.48
CA GLY A 320 9.00 0.57 15.34
C GLY A 320 7.77 1.07 16.09
N ALA A 321 7.93 1.47 17.35
CA ALA A 321 6.80 1.82 18.21
C ALA A 321 6.04 3.06 17.72
N ASP A 322 4.80 3.20 18.17
CA ASP A 322 3.94 4.35 17.89
C ASP A 322 3.66 4.60 16.39
N ASN A 323 3.90 3.60 15.55
CA ASN A 323 3.55 3.63 14.13
C ASN A 323 2.51 2.54 13.84
N TYR A 324 1.56 2.84 12.96
CA TYR A 324 0.64 1.83 12.46
C TYR A 324 1.30 0.94 11.41
N TYR A 325 1.14 -0.38 11.56
CA TYR A 325 1.53 -1.37 10.56
C TYR A 325 0.34 -2.27 10.24
N GLY A 326 0.16 -2.62 8.97
CA GLY A 326 -0.92 -3.50 8.56
C GLY A 326 -0.93 -3.86 7.08
N ASP A 327 -2.03 -4.45 6.64
CA ASP A 327 -2.32 -4.86 5.27
C ASP A 327 -3.69 -4.29 4.84
N GLU A 328 -4.31 -4.87 3.80
CA GLU A 328 -5.68 -4.49 3.39
C GLU A 328 -6.75 -4.90 4.41
N GLY A 329 -6.47 -5.93 5.21
CA GLY A 329 -7.38 -6.45 6.22
C GLY A 329 -7.44 -5.60 7.47
N GLY A 330 -6.42 -4.78 7.75
CA GLY A 330 -6.42 -3.92 8.91
C GLY A 330 -5.04 -3.40 9.28
N ALA A 331 -4.95 -2.76 10.45
CA ALA A 331 -3.70 -2.25 10.98
C ALA A 331 -3.70 -2.25 12.51
N SER A 332 -2.50 -2.27 13.06
CA SER A 332 -2.25 -2.18 14.49
C SER A 332 -1.08 -1.28 14.81
N ILE A 333 -1.07 -0.80 16.04
CA ILE A 333 -0.01 -0.02 16.64
C ILE A 333 0.40 -0.72 17.94
N ALA A 334 1.70 -0.81 18.14
CA ALA A 334 2.29 -1.18 19.42
C ALA A 334 2.99 0.07 19.94
N THR A 335 2.46 0.62 21.03
CA THR A 335 2.88 1.92 21.55
C THR A 335 4.11 1.78 22.43
N SER A 336 4.90 2.85 22.53
CA SER A 336 6.16 2.86 23.31
C SER A 336 5.96 2.58 24.81
N ASP A 337 4.74 2.77 25.33
CA ASP A 337 4.35 2.48 26.71
C ASP A 337 3.90 1.02 26.95
N GLY A 338 4.01 0.14 25.95
CA GLY A 338 3.77 -1.30 26.13
C GLY A 338 2.36 -1.78 25.79
N ILE A 339 1.54 -0.97 25.10
CA ILE A 339 0.18 -1.35 24.70
C ILE A 339 0.15 -1.78 23.22
N ILE A 340 -0.66 -2.79 22.90
CA ILE A 340 -0.98 -3.18 21.54
C ILE A 340 -2.46 -2.91 21.31
N LYS A 341 -2.79 -2.20 20.23
CA LYS A 341 -4.16 -1.99 19.79
C LYS A 341 -4.26 -1.98 18.27
N GLY A 342 -5.39 -2.38 17.73
CA GLY A 342 -5.61 -2.37 16.28
C GLY A 342 -6.96 -2.94 15.88
N ASN A 343 -7.18 -3.08 14.58
CA ASN A 343 -8.34 -3.76 14.05
C ASN A 343 -7.93 -4.52 12.78
N PHE A 344 -8.33 -5.78 12.69
CA PHE A 344 -8.17 -6.62 11.49
C PHE A 344 -9.49 -7.32 11.18
N GLY A 345 -9.99 -7.16 9.96
CA GLY A 345 -11.24 -7.79 9.51
C GLY A 345 -12.46 -7.38 10.35
N GLY A 346 -12.46 -6.19 10.93
CA GLY A 346 -13.50 -5.72 11.85
C GLY A 346 -13.33 -6.21 13.29
N GLN A 347 -12.40 -7.13 13.57
CA GLN A 347 -12.09 -7.63 14.90
C GLN A 347 -11.03 -6.75 15.57
N GLU A 348 -11.25 -6.42 16.83
CA GLU A 348 -10.34 -5.56 17.60
C GLU A 348 -9.12 -6.36 18.08
N LEU A 349 -7.92 -5.87 17.76
CA LEU A 349 -6.67 -6.37 18.35
C LEU A 349 -6.41 -5.59 19.64
N LYS A 350 -6.16 -6.31 20.73
CA LYS A 350 -5.76 -5.77 22.03
C LYS A 350 -4.63 -6.59 22.61
N GLY A 351 -3.72 -5.95 23.35
CA GLY A 351 -2.65 -6.66 24.01
C GLY A 351 -1.68 -5.74 24.73
N THR A 352 -0.63 -6.36 25.25
CA THR A 352 0.52 -5.67 25.83
C THR A 352 1.80 -6.31 25.35
N TRP A 353 2.90 -5.57 25.48
CA TRP A 353 4.23 -6.07 25.17
C TRP A 353 5.28 -5.57 26.14
N ASP A 354 6.37 -6.33 26.23
CA ASP A 354 7.63 -5.89 26.82
C ASP A 354 8.80 -6.50 26.04
N TRP A 355 10.03 -6.12 26.39
CA TRP A 355 11.23 -6.62 25.74
C TRP A 355 11.93 -7.69 26.57
N GLN A 356 12.30 -8.83 25.98
CA GLN A 356 13.09 -9.86 26.66
C GLN A 356 14.23 -10.36 25.77
N GLY A 357 15.48 -10.14 26.22
CA GLY A 357 16.65 -10.46 25.42
C GLY A 357 16.67 -9.64 24.13
N GLU A 358 16.56 -10.32 22.99
CA GLU A 358 16.54 -9.71 21.64
C GLU A 358 15.15 -9.72 20.99
N TYR A 359 14.10 -9.95 21.79
CA TYR A 359 12.76 -10.25 21.27
C TYR A 359 11.68 -9.35 21.89
N PHE A 360 10.71 -9.01 21.06
CA PHE A 360 9.47 -8.36 21.44
C PHE A 360 8.50 -9.41 21.98
N CYS A 361 8.22 -9.42 23.28
CA CYS A 361 7.35 -10.39 23.91
C CYS A 361 5.97 -9.81 24.13
N ARG A 362 4.95 -10.40 23.50
CA ARG A 362 3.57 -9.90 23.49
C ARG A 362 2.58 -10.92 24.00
N THR A 363 1.52 -10.43 24.61
CA THR A 363 0.27 -11.17 24.87
C THR A 363 -0.86 -10.40 24.19
N SER A 364 -1.69 -11.07 23.38
CA SER A 364 -2.70 -10.35 22.60
C SER A 364 -3.93 -11.20 22.29
N THR A 365 -5.04 -10.52 21.99
CA THR A 365 -6.32 -11.10 21.56
C THR A 365 -6.81 -10.39 20.30
N LEU A 366 -7.42 -11.12 19.37
CA LEU A 366 -8.11 -10.57 18.21
C LEU A 366 -9.61 -10.91 18.29
N GLY A 367 -10.44 -9.92 18.61
CA GLY A 367 -11.83 -10.15 18.97
C GLY A 367 -11.93 -11.08 20.18
N THR A 368 -12.59 -12.22 20.03
CA THR A 368 -12.67 -13.26 21.06
C THR A 368 -11.56 -14.30 20.99
N MET A 369 -10.68 -14.23 19.98
CA MET A 369 -9.58 -15.18 19.79
C MET A 369 -8.40 -14.80 20.68
N ASP A 370 -7.97 -15.71 21.55
CA ASP A 370 -6.71 -15.57 22.29
C ASP A 370 -5.54 -15.98 21.39
N LEU A 371 -4.63 -15.03 21.13
CA LEU A 371 -3.44 -15.27 20.33
C LEU A 371 -2.25 -15.74 21.21
N GLY A 372 -2.46 -15.90 22.52
CA GLY A 372 -1.47 -16.34 23.49
C GLY A 372 -0.32 -15.36 23.69
N SER A 373 0.72 -15.86 24.38
CA SER A 373 1.99 -15.17 24.55
C SER A 373 3.03 -15.68 23.57
N ASP A 374 3.78 -14.78 22.93
CA ASP A 374 4.91 -15.12 22.07
C ASP A 374 6.01 -14.06 22.17
N CYS A 375 7.26 -14.47 22.00
CA CYS A 375 8.41 -13.58 21.85
C CYS A 375 8.86 -13.62 20.40
N ILE A 376 8.67 -12.52 19.70
CA ILE A 376 8.84 -12.44 18.25
C ILE A 376 10.11 -11.67 17.90
N GLN A 377 10.70 -12.06 16.76
CA GLN A 377 11.70 -11.25 16.08
C GLN A 377 10.98 -10.16 15.27
N ILE A 378 11.50 -8.94 15.34
CA ILE A 378 11.07 -7.78 14.57
C ILE A 378 12.21 -7.32 13.67
N ASP A 379 11.90 -7.18 12.39
CA ASP A 379 12.77 -6.53 11.40
C ASP A 379 12.00 -5.37 10.78
N VAL A 380 12.66 -4.25 10.50
CA VAL A 380 12.01 -3.05 9.94
C VAL A 380 12.75 -2.53 8.72
N THR A 381 12.02 -1.78 7.89
CA THR A 381 12.55 -0.79 6.96
C THR A 381 11.81 0.52 7.20
N ASP A 382 12.13 1.56 6.44
CA ASP A 382 11.38 2.83 6.49
C ASP A 382 9.88 2.65 6.20
N THR A 383 9.51 1.61 5.46
CA THR A 383 8.14 1.42 4.95
C THR A 383 7.48 0.13 5.40
N LYS A 384 8.17 -0.80 6.05
CA LYS A 384 7.66 -2.13 6.39
C LYS A 384 8.14 -2.63 7.75
N MET A 385 7.37 -3.53 8.35
CA MET A 385 7.76 -4.31 9.53
C MET A 385 7.51 -5.78 9.26
N ARG A 386 8.52 -6.62 9.50
CA ARG A 386 8.40 -8.07 9.51
C ARG A 386 8.40 -8.59 10.94
N LEU A 387 7.41 -9.42 11.24
CA LEU A 387 7.28 -10.14 12.50
C LEU A 387 7.57 -11.61 12.25
N ILE A 388 8.46 -12.23 13.03
CA ILE A 388 8.76 -13.65 12.94
C ILE A 388 8.49 -14.31 14.29
N LEU A 389 7.50 -15.20 14.31
CA LEU A 389 7.02 -15.87 15.53
C LEU A 389 8.09 -16.79 16.14
N ASN A 390 7.87 -17.22 17.38
CA ASN A 390 8.72 -18.20 18.07
C ASN A 390 10.22 -17.85 18.02
N LYS A 391 10.57 -16.63 18.45
CA LYS A 391 11.95 -16.13 18.51
C LYS A 391 12.69 -16.23 17.16
N GLY A 392 12.01 -15.92 16.06
CA GLY A 392 12.62 -15.91 14.72
C GLY A 392 12.65 -17.26 14.00
N THR A 393 12.03 -18.31 14.56
CA THR A 393 12.03 -19.66 13.96
C THR A 393 10.66 -20.09 13.41
N GLY A 394 9.62 -19.32 13.73
CA GLY A 394 8.25 -19.59 13.32
C GLY A 394 7.87 -18.93 11.99
N MET A 395 6.56 -18.84 11.78
CA MET A 395 5.97 -18.15 10.64
C MET A 395 6.32 -16.66 10.66
N SER A 396 6.55 -16.09 9.48
CA SER A 396 6.76 -14.67 9.29
C SER A 396 5.51 -13.99 8.72
N VAL A 397 5.31 -12.73 9.09
CA VAL A 397 4.31 -11.83 8.54
C VAL A 397 5.01 -10.51 8.21
N VAL A 398 4.72 -9.91 7.06
CA VAL A 398 5.21 -8.60 6.67
C VAL A 398 4.02 -7.65 6.60
N TYR A 399 4.15 -6.47 7.20
CA TYR A 399 3.15 -5.42 7.17
C TYR A 399 3.74 -4.14 6.62
N ASP A 400 2.94 -3.41 5.84
CA ASP A 400 3.28 -2.06 5.43
C ASP A 400 3.08 -1.10 6.60
N LYS A 401 4.02 -0.16 6.73
CA LYS A 401 3.84 1.02 7.56
C LYS A 401 2.69 1.85 6.98
N LYS A 402 1.66 2.05 7.77
CA LYS A 402 0.50 2.87 7.40
C LYS A 402 0.77 4.30 7.84
N LYS A 403 0.13 5.24 7.13
CA LYS A 403 0.01 6.60 7.62
C LYS A 403 -0.78 6.57 8.91
N ASP A 404 -0.43 7.44 9.84
CA ASP A 404 -1.24 7.67 11.02
C ASP A 404 -2.67 8.05 10.60
N PRO A 405 -3.69 7.58 11.32
CA PRO A 405 -5.05 7.99 11.05
C PRO A 405 -5.15 9.51 11.27
N GLU A 406 -5.71 10.21 10.29
CA GLU A 406 -5.94 11.65 10.38
C GLU A 406 -6.78 11.96 11.62
N ILE A 407 -6.38 12.97 12.39
CA ILE A 407 -7.19 13.48 13.49
C ILE A 407 -7.98 14.69 13.03
N THR A 408 -9.30 14.53 13.05
CA THR A 408 -10.24 15.62 12.81
C THR A 408 -10.67 16.24 14.14
N ILE A 409 -10.66 17.57 14.21
CA ILE A 409 -11.16 18.33 15.36
C ILE A 409 -12.26 19.30 14.93
N LEU A 410 -13.23 19.49 15.81
CA LEU A 410 -14.24 20.54 15.70
C LEU A 410 -14.32 21.29 17.04
N SER A 411 -13.81 22.52 17.05
CA SER A 411 -13.85 23.40 18.22
C SER A 411 -14.94 24.44 18.07
N THR A 412 -15.77 24.62 19.09
CA THR A 412 -16.81 25.66 19.13
C THR A 412 -16.47 26.73 20.16
N PHE A 413 -16.74 27.98 19.80
CA PHE A 413 -16.44 29.17 20.59
C PHE A 413 -17.67 30.06 20.69
N LYS A 414 -17.92 30.62 21.88
CA LYS A 414 -18.97 31.60 22.12
C LYS A 414 -18.34 32.92 22.55
N ILE A 415 -18.59 33.98 21.78
CA ILE A 415 -17.84 35.24 21.82
C ILE A 415 -18.74 36.40 22.21
N LYS A 416 -18.25 37.30 23.06
CA LYS A 416 -18.95 38.54 23.41
C LYS A 416 -19.13 39.40 22.17
N SER A 417 -20.35 39.88 21.93
CA SER A 417 -20.69 40.69 20.75
C SER A 417 -19.75 41.89 20.53
N ASP A 418 -19.28 42.56 21.58
CA ASP A 418 -18.34 43.70 21.49
C ASP A 418 -16.87 43.30 21.19
N LYS A 419 -16.55 42.00 21.17
CA LYS A 419 -15.20 41.45 20.95
C LYS A 419 -15.09 40.56 19.71
N ILE A 420 -16.13 40.48 18.88
CA ILE A 420 -16.13 39.67 17.65
C ILE A 420 -14.95 40.00 16.73
N ASP A 421 -14.68 41.29 16.48
CA ASP A 421 -13.61 41.69 15.55
C ASP A 421 -12.21 41.36 16.10
N LEU A 422 -12.03 41.47 17.42
CA LEU A 422 -10.81 41.03 18.09
C LEU A 422 -10.60 39.53 17.89
N PHE A 423 -11.63 38.73 18.17
CA PHE A 423 -11.55 37.28 18.02
C PHE A 423 -11.25 36.87 16.58
N LYS A 424 -11.97 37.44 15.60
CA LYS A 424 -11.75 37.17 14.17
C LYS A 424 -10.31 37.48 13.77
N LYS A 425 -9.79 38.66 14.14
CA LYS A 425 -8.43 39.08 13.82
C LYS A 425 -7.39 38.10 14.35
N GLU A 426 -7.48 37.74 15.63
CA GLU A 426 -6.52 36.84 16.28
C GLU A 426 -6.58 35.41 15.73
N MET A 427 -7.79 34.88 15.52
CA MET A 427 -7.98 33.52 15.02
C MET A 427 -7.61 33.37 13.54
N LEU A 428 -7.88 34.37 12.69
CA LEU A 428 -7.42 34.36 11.29
C LEU A 428 -5.90 34.44 11.20
N ALA A 429 -5.26 35.28 12.02
CA ALA A 429 -3.80 35.35 12.07
C ALA A 429 -3.20 34.00 12.51
N ASN A 430 -3.82 33.32 13.48
CA ASN A 430 -3.40 31.98 13.88
C ASN A 430 -3.61 30.95 12.77
N GLN A 431 -4.77 30.95 12.12
CA GLN A 431 -5.08 30.04 11.02
C GLN A 431 -4.02 30.11 9.91
N ASP A 432 -3.58 31.32 9.53
CA ASP A 432 -2.56 31.53 8.49
C ASP A 432 -1.19 30.91 8.87
N VAL A 433 -0.87 30.85 10.16
CA VAL A 433 0.35 30.22 10.69
C VAL A 433 0.17 28.70 10.74
N VAL A 434 -0.95 28.25 11.30
CA VAL A 434 -1.26 26.82 11.51
C VAL A 434 -1.32 26.07 10.19
N ARG A 435 -1.89 26.66 9.13
CA ARG A 435 -1.91 26.05 7.78
C ARG A 435 -0.53 25.80 7.18
N LYS A 436 0.53 26.35 7.77
CA LYS A 436 1.92 26.17 7.32
C LYS A 436 2.69 25.22 8.24
N GLU A 437 2.09 24.75 9.32
CA GLU A 437 2.69 23.77 10.21
C GLU A 437 2.72 22.41 9.50
N ALA A 438 3.83 21.68 9.66
CA ALA A 438 3.99 20.36 9.07
C ALA A 438 2.91 19.42 9.61
N GLY A 439 2.22 18.72 8.72
CA GLY A 439 1.17 17.76 9.03
C GLY A 439 -0.21 18.35 9.37
N THR A 440 -0.41 19.66 9.26
CA THR A 440 -1.77 20.24 9.21
C THR A 440 -2.33 20.12 7.80
N LEU A 441 -3.39 19.32 7.63
CA LEU A 441 -4.04 19.05 6.35
C LEU A 441 -5.17 20.04 6.03
N GLU A 442 -5.95 20.42 7.05
CA GLU A 442 -7.00 21.43 6.94
C GLU A 442 -7.08 22.24 8.23
N MET A 443 -7.33 23.54 8.11
CA MET A 443 -7.65 24.41 9.25
C MET A 443 -8.54 25.54 8.78
N LYS A 444 -9.77 25.62 9.27
CA LYS A 444 -10.77 26.59 8.82
C LYS A 444 -11.56 27.17 9.99
N LEU A 445 -11.69 28.50 9.98
CA LEU A 445 -12.53 29.29 10.85
C LEU A 445 -13.86 29.60 10.17
N PHE A 446 -14.93 29.40 10.90
CA PHE A 446 -16.31 29.61 10.48
C PHE A 446 -17.03 30.51 11.47
N GLN A 447 -17.97 31.32 10.97
CA GLN A 447 -18.92 32.06 11.78
C GLN A 447 -20.33 31.57 11.48
N ASP A 448 -21.11 31.32 12.52
CA ASP A 448 -22.53 30.99 12.41
C ASP A 448 -23.33 32.17 11.86
N LYS A 449 -24.13 31.90 10.82
CA LYS A 449 -24.99 32.88 10.13
C LYS A 449 -26.15 33.32 11.01
N ASN A 450 -26.67 32.40 11.84
CA ASN A 450 -27.87 32.62 12.65
C ASN A 450 -27.52 33.23 14.01
N ASN A 451 -26.32 32.95 14.52
CA ASN A 451 -25.81 33.52 15.76
C ASN A 451 -24.36 34.00 15.60
N PRO A 452 -24.13 35.29 15.28
CA PRO A 452 -22.80 35.82 15.03
C PRO A 452 -21.81 35.74 16.21
N GLU A 453 -22.29 35.46 17.43
CA GLU A 453 -21.45 35.21 18.61
C GLU A 453 -20.83 33.80 18.60
N ASN A 454 -21.31 32.88 17.76
CA ASN A 454 -20.80 31.53 17.64
C ASN A 454 -19.77 31.40 16.51
N PHE A 455 -18.63 30.79 16.84
CA PHE A 455 -17.57 30.47 15.88
C PHE A 455 -17.19 29.00 15.98
N LEU A 456 -16.76 28.45 14.84
CA LEU A 456 -16.28 27.07 14.76
C LEU A 456 -14.90 27.05 14.12
N VAL A 457 -14.02 26.21 14.64
CA VAL A 457 -12.75 25.84 14.02
C VAL A 457 -12.82 24.37 13.66
N PHE A 458 -12.66 24.07 12.38
CA PHE A 458 -12.54 22.70 11.88
C PHE A 458 -11.11 22.47 11.42
N GLY A 459 -10.49 21.39 11.88
CA GLY A 459 -9.12 21.04 11.51
C GLY A 459 -8.93 19.56 11.24
N ILE A 460 -8.02 19.23 10.34
CA ILE A 460 -7.55 17.87 10.05
C ILE A 460 -6.03 17.87 10.15
N ASN A 461 -5.46 16.92 10.89
CA ASN A 461 -4.01 16.75 11.06
C ASN A 461 -3.61 15.32 10.75
N GLU A 462 -2.37 15.11 10.30
CA GLU A 462 -1.83 13.81 9.86
C GLU A 462 -1.75 12.74 10.97
N GLY A 463 -1.95 13.08 12.25
CA GLY A 463 -1.93 12.12 13.35
C GLY A 463 -1.91 12.77 14.74
N GLU A 464 -1.85 11.94 15.79
CA GLU A 464 -1.86 12.37 17.21
C GLU A 464 -0.63 13.19 17.56
N LYS A 465 0.56 12.71 17.20
CA LYS A 465 1.83 13.40 17.43
C LYS A 465 1.90 14.78 16.75
N THR A 466 1.33 14.89 15.56
CA THR A 466 1.23 16.15 14.83
C THR A 466 0.29 17.12 15.54
N LEU A 467 -0.86 16.63 16.03
CA LEU A 467 -1.80 17.45 16.79
C LEU A 467 -1.24 17.92 18.13
N GLU A 468 -0.46 17.09 18.83
CA GLU A 468 0.26 17.49 20.05
C GLU A 468 1.27 18.60 19.76
N SER A 469 2.10 18.41 18.73
CA SER A 469 3.07 19.41 18.29
C SER A 469 2.40 20.74 17.90
N HIS A 470 1.27 20.66 17.19
CA HIS A 470 0.41 21.80 16.86
C HIS A 470 -0.11 22.50 18.13
N THR A 471 -0.64 21.74 19.08
CA THR A 471 -1.20 22.26 20.34
C THR A 471 -0.13 23.02 21.13
N GLU A 472 1.05 22.44 21.30
CA GLU A 472 2.17 23.12 21.94
C GLU A 472 2.58 24.41 21.22
N ALA A 473 2.58 24.40 19.88
CA ALA A 473 2.93 25.56 19.09
C ALA A 473 1.91 26.70 19.25
N VAL A 474 0.61 26.37 19.29
CA VAL A 474 -0.47 27.31 19.59
C VAL A 474 -0.34 27.89 21.00
N ASP A 475 -0.01 27.06 21.99
CA ASP A 475 0.18 27.47 23.38
C ASP A 475 1.39 28.39 23.54
N LYS A 476 2.53 28.06 22.92
CA LYS A 476 3.72 28.92 22.87
C LYS A 476 3.43 30.27 22.22
N ARG A 477 2.50 30.32 21.26
CA ARG A 477 2.03 31.57 20.65
C ARG A 477 1.10 32.37 21.56
N GLY A 478 0.57 31.83 22.65
CA GLY A 478 -0.30 32.55 23.59
C GLY A 478 -1.65 32.95 23.01
N ILE A 479 -2.19 32.17 22.07
CA ILE A 479 -3.48 32.47 21.41
C ILE A 479 -4.61 32.48 22.43
N ALA A 480 -4.64 31.50 23.34
CA ALA A 480 -5.64 31.40 24.38
C ALA A 480 -5.74 32.69 25.20
N ASP A 481 -4.60 33.28 25.60
CA ASP A 481 -4.56 34.52 26.37
C ASP A 481 -5.07 35.73 25.58
N ARG A 482 -4.72 35.83 24.29
CA ARG A 482 -5.16 36.94 23.44
C ARG A 482 -6.68 36.95 23.22
N VAL A 483 -7.29 35.77 23.09
CA VAL A 483 -8.74 35.66 22.87
C VAL A 483 -9.55 35.55 24.17
N LYS A 484 -8.91 35.29 25.32
CA LYS A 484 -9.58 35.05 26.61
C LYS A 484 -10.61 36.11 26.98
N SER A 485 -10.30 37.38 26.74
CA SER A 485 -11.20 38.50 27.07
C SER A 485 -12.50 38.49 26.23
N ALA A 486 -12.46 37.89 25.04
CA ALA A 486 -13.56 37.78 24.10
C ALA A 486 -14.51 36.61 24.40
N LEU A 487 -14.04 35.58 25.12
CA LEU A 487 -14.81 34.38 25.41
C LEU A 487 -15.96 34.64 26.41
N ILE A 488 -17.13 34.08 26.13
CA ILE A 488 -18.26 33.98 27.07
C ILE A 488 -18.09 32.73 27.95
N GLU A 489 -17.63 31.63 27.36
CA GLU A 489 -17.36 30.36 28.03
C GLU A 489 -16.08 29.72 27.47
N ALA A 490 -15.58 28.69 28.15
CA ALA A 490 -14.44 27.92 27.66
C ALA A 490 -14.80 27.25 26.31
N PRO A 491 -13.89 27.27 25.31
CA PRO A 491 -14.12 26.59 24.04
C PRO A 491 -14.31 25.09 24.24
N LYS A 492 -15.14 24.46 23.41
CA LYS A 492 -15.37 23.02 23.44
C LYS A 492 -14.74 22.40 22.20
N THR A 493 -13.83 21.45 22.38
CA THR A 493 -13.21 20.71 21.26
C THR A 493 -13.73 19.27 21.22
N LEU A 494 -14.24 18.87 20.06
CA LEU A 494 -14.60 17.49 19.76
C LEU A 494 -13.52 16.87 18.89
N PHE A 495 -13.11 15.65 19.23
CA PHE A 495 -12.26 14.83 18.39
C PHE A 495 -13.16 13.89 17.59
N LEU A 496 -13.08 14.00 16.28
CA LEU A 496 -13.98 13.38 15.33
C LEU A 496 -13.27 12.23 14.63
N ASN A 497 -13.89 11.05 14.59
CA ASN A 497 -13.46 9.94 13.74
C ASN A 497 -14.31 9.97 12.48
N ASN A 498 -13.68 10.12 11.31
CA ASN A 498 -14.39 10.14 10.03
C ASN A 498 -14.88 8.73 9.69
N GLU A 499 -16.19 8.57 9.59
CA GLU A 499 -16.79 7.28 9.26
C GLU A 499 -16.73 7.03 7.75
N LYS A 500 -16.60 5.76 7.35
CA LYS A 500 -16.59 5.40 5.93
C LYS A 500 -17.94 5.73 5.28
N PRO A 501 -17.99 6.01 3.96
CA PRO A 501 -16.86 6.12 3.05
C PRO A 501 -16.02 7.37 3.33
N LEU A 502 -14.69 7.26 3.28
CA LEU A 502 -13.79 8.41 3.42
C LEU A 502 -13.85 9.29 2.17
N PRO A 503 -13.66 10.61 2.30
CA PRO A 503 -13.68 11.52 1.15
C PRO A 503 -12.52 11.23 0.19
N THR A 504 -12.81 11.20 -1.11
CA THR A 504 -11.81 11.02 -2.19
C THR A 504 -11.44 12.33 -2.89
N ASN A 505 -12.19 13.40 -2.61
CA ASN A 505 -12.09 14.66 -3.36
C ASN A 505 -11.10 15.62 -2.70
N ASN A 506 -10.31 16.32 -3.51
CA ASN A 506 -9.50 17.43 -3.03
C ASN A 506 -10.38 18.69 -2.89
N PHE A 507 -10.82 18.97 -1.67
CA PHE A 507 -11.70 20.11 -1.37
C PHE A 507 -11.04 21.49 -1.54
N SER A 508 -9.73 21.57 -1.78
CA SER A 508 -9.01 22.84 -2.01
C SER A 508 -9.18 23.41 -3.42
N GLN A 509 -9.66 22.63 -4.38
CA GLN A 509 -9.76 23.02 -5.80
C GLN A 509 -11.18 23.37 -6.26
N ILE A 510 -12.15 23.39 -5.36
CA ILE A 510 -13.57 23.50 -5.71
C ILE A 510 -13.98 24.97 -5.79
N LYS A 511 -14.40 25.42 -6.99
CA LYS A 511 -15.06 26.72 -7.16
C LYS A 511 -16.46 26.67 -6.55
N VAL A 512 -16.73 27.59 -5.64
CA VAL A 512 -18.02 27.71 -4.96
C VAL A 512 -18.74 28.98 -5.41
N ASP A 513 -20.07 28.90 -5.46
CA ASP A 513 -20.92 30.05 -5.79
C ASP A 513 -21.13 30.92 -4.54
N ASN A 514 -21.51 32.19 -4.72
CA ASN A 514 -21.77 33.13 -3.62
C ASN A 514 -22.88 32.69 -2.64
N ASN A 515 -23.69 31.69 -3.03
CA ASN A 515 -24.82 31.18 -2.24
C ASN A 515 -24.56 29.79 -1.66
N GLU A 516 -23.29 29.42 -1.42
CA GLU A 516 -22.97 28.13 -0.81
C GLU A 516 -23.67 27.90 0.54
N VAL A 517 -23.99 26.64 0.80
CA VAL A 517 -24.56 26.20 2.08
C VAL A 517 -23.55 25.33 2.79
N LEU A 518 -23.11 25.77 3.97
CA LEU A 518 -22.24 25.02 4.86
C LEU A 518 -22.95 24.80 6.19
N LEU A 519 -23.01 23.53 6.62
CA LEU A 519 -23.70 23.11 7.84
C LEU A 519 -22.80 22.18 8.65
N PHE A 520 -22.69 22.46 9.95
CA PHE A 520 -22.28 21.49 10.95
C PHE A 520 -23.47 21.12 11.81
N PHE A 521 -23.76 19.83 11.95
CA PHE A 521 -24.84 19.31 12.77
C PHE A 521 -24.30 18.30 13.78
N ILE A 522 -24.40 18.61 15.07
CA ILE A 522 -23.93 17.76 16.16
C ILE A 522 -25.15 17.24 16.91
N PHE A 523 -25.20 15.94 17.19
CA PHE A 523 -26.35 15.34 17.86
C PHE A 523 -25.99 14.04 18.59
N GLU A 524 -26.85 13.63 19.51
CA GLU A 524 -26.79 12.35 20.21
C GLU A 524 -27.99 11.49 19.86
N ILE A 525 -27.78 10.18 19.71
CA ILE A 525 -28.84 9.21 19.49
C ILE A 525 -29.15 8.42 20.76
N LYS A 526 -30.37 7.89 20.84
CA LYS A 526 -30.81 6.96 21.88
C LYS A 526 -30.03 5.64 21.78
N GLU A 527 -29.84 5.00 22.92
CA GLU A 527 -29.28 3.64 22.98
C GLU A 527 -30.07 2.66 22.10
N GLY A 528 -29.39 1.66 21.54
CA GLY A 528 -29.97 0.63 20.67
C GLY A 528 -30.10 1.01 19.19
N TYR A 529 -29.95 2.29 18.82
CA TYR A 529 -30.06 2.72 17.42
C TYR A 529 -28.74 2.71 16.65
N LYS A 530 -27.59 2.65 17.35
CA LYS A 530 -26.26 2.92 16.76
C LYS A 530 -25.95 2.12 15.50
N GLU A 531 -26.14 0.81 15.52
CA GLU A 531 -25.79 -0.06 14.39
C GLU A 531 -26.63 0.27 13.15
N GLU A 532 -27.96 0.36 13.30
CA GLU A 532 -28.88 0.72 12.21
C GLU A 532 -28.59 2.14 11.69
N PHE A 533 -28.33 3.08 12.60
CA PHE A 533 -28.08 4.47 12.30
C PHE A 533 -26.81 4.68 11.50
N VAL A 534 -25.70 4.09 11.95
CA VAL A 534 -24.42 4.12 11.23
C VAL A 534 -24.58 3.48 9.85
N LYS A 535 -25.19 2.29 9.77
CA LYS A 535 -25.42 1.60 8.49
C LYS A 535 -26.20 2.46 7.50
N GLN A 536 -27.26 3.14 7.94
CA GLN A 536 -28.05 4.01 7.08
C GLN A 536 -27.27 5.26 6.66
N LEU A 537 -26.44 5.85 7.54
CA LEU A 537 -25.65 7.03 7.21
C LEU A 537 -24.48 6.75 6.27
N ILE A 538 -23.86 5.57 6.35
CA ILE A 538 -22.86 5.12 5.37
C ILE A 538 -23.50 5.15 3.97
N LYS A 539 -24.65 4.47 3.81
CA LYS A 539 -25.40 4.43 2.55
C LYS A 539 -25.83 5.82 2.08
N HIS A 540 -26.32 6.66 2.99
CA HIS A 540 -26.73 8.02 2.67
C HIS A 540 -25.55 8.82 2.13
N THR A 541 -24.38 8.71 2.77
CA THR A 541 -23.14 9.41 2.37
C THR A 541 -22.67 8.97 0.98
N GLU A 542 -22.65 7.66 0.71
CA GLU A 542 -22.28 7.11 -0.61
C GLU A 542 -23.12 7.69 -1.74
N LEU A 543 -24.45 7.75 -1.56
CA LEU A 543 -25.37 8.25 -2.56
C LEU A 543 -25.28 9.77 -2.71
N THR A 544 -25.18 10.49 -1.60
CA THR A 544 -25.15 11.95 -1.59
C THR A 544 -23.93 12.52 -2.30
N ARG A 545 -22.77 11.86 -2.17
CA ARG A 545 -21.53 12.30 -2.83
C ARG A 545 -21.55 12.13 -4.35
N GLN A 546 -22.51 11.39 -4.91
CA GLN A 546 -22.74 11.29 -6.35
C GLN A 546 -23.67 12.39 -6.88
N GLU A 547 -24.31 13.17 -6.00
CA GLU A 547 -25.26 14.20 -6.40
C GLU A 547 -24.55 15.43 -7.00
N GLU A 548 -25.13 15.98 -8.06
CA GLU A 548 -24.67 17.24 -8.63
C GLU A 548 -24.79 18.36 -7.60
N GLY A 549 -23.70 19.11 -7.41
CA GLY A 549 -23.64 20.23 -6.48
C GLY A 549 -23.34 19.83 -5.03
N ASN A 550 -23.24 18.53 -4.70
CA ASN A 550 -22.61 18.13 -3.45
C ASN A 550 -21.11 18.46 -3.49
N ILE A 551 -20.62 19.17 -2.49
CA ILE A 551 -19.20 19.48 -2.35
C ILE A 551 -18.60 18.61 -1.25
N ARG A 552 -19.29 18.48 -0.12
CA ARG A 552 -18.85 17.67 1.03
C ARG A 552 -20.07 17.11 1.74
N PHE A 553 -19.99 15.85 2.14
CA PHE A 553 -20.96 15.22 3.04
C PHE A 553 -20.18 14.19 3.85
N ASP A 554 -19.83 14.57 5.07
CA ASP A 554 -18.99 13.77 5.97
C ASP A 554 -19.69 13.58 7.30
N PHE A 555 -19.66 12.35 7.80
CA PHE A 555 -20.27 11.96 9.06
C PHE A 555 -19.19 11.41 9.99
N TYR A 556 -19.28 11.78 11.26
CA TYR A 556 -18.25 11.53 12.25
C TYR A 556 -18.85 10.94 13.52
N SER A 557 -18.19 9.93 14.09
CA SER A 557 -18.37 9.58 15.50
C SER A 557 -17.47 10.45 16.38
N ILE A 558 -17.91 10.73 17.61
CA ILE A 558 -17.16 11.58 18.55
C ILE A 558 -16.37 10.70 19.52
N LYS A 559 -15.04 10.86 19.55
CA LYS A 559 -14.14 10.11 20.44
C LYS A 559 -14.58 10.29 21.91
N GLY A 560 -14.70 9.17 22.61
CA GLY A 560 -15.14 9.15 24.02
C GLY A 560 -16.65 9.32 24.24
N LYS A 561 -17.46 9.35 23.17
CA LYS A 561 -18.92 9.49 23.28
C LYS A 561 -19.65 8.52 22.34
N GLU A 562 -20.06 7.38 22.88
CA GLU A 562 -20.47 6.20 22.10
C GLU A 562 -21.66 6.42 21.15
N ASN A 563 -22.56 7.37 21.47
CA ASN A 563 -23.78 7.67 20.72
C ASN A 563 -23.85 9.13 20.24
N SER A 564 -22.72 9.85 20.22
CA SER A 564 -22.66 11.23 19.76
C SER A 564 -21.96 11.33 18.41
N PHE A 565 -22.54 12.13 17.52
CA PHE A 565 -22.08 12.25 16.15
C PHE A 565 -22.04 13.70 15.70
N ALA A 566 -21.27 13.95 14.64
CA ALA A 566 -21.27 15.19 13.90
C ALA A 566 -21.45 14.92 12.39
N LEU A 567 -22.13 15.82 11.70
CA LEU A 567 -22.31 15.79 10.26
C LEU A 567 -21.85 17.13 9.69
N GLN A 568 -21.01 17.10 8.67
CA GLN A 568 -20.58 18.27 7.91
C GLN A 568 -21.12 18.17 6.50
N GLN A 569 -21.85 19.20 6.07
CA GLN A 569 -22.35 19.30 4.71
C GLN A 569 -21.85 20.58 4.06
N ARG A 570 -21.47 20.47 2.79
CA ARG A 570 -21.20 21.59 1.90
C ARG A 570 -21.90 21.37 0.57
N TRP A 571 -22.71 22.34 0.19
CA TRP A 571 -23.43 22.36 -1.06
C TRP A 571 -23.05 23.60 -1.86
N LYS A 572 -22.96 23.44 -3.18
CA LYS A 572 -22.68 24.53 -4.10
C LYS A 572 -23.66 25.70 -3.94
N ASN A 573 -24.93 25.39 -3.70
CA ASN A 573 -26.02 26.34 -3.46
C ASN A 573 -27.18 25.68 -2.72
N ASP A 574 -28.21 26.47 -2.36
CA ASP A 574 -29.38 25.98 -1.64
C ASP A 574 -30.23 25.03 -2.51
N GLU A 575 -30.32 25.25 -3.82
CA GLU A 575 -31.10 24.42 -4.74
C GLU A 575 -30.61 22.97 -4.76
N ALA A 576 -29.29 22.76 -4.73
CA ALA A 576 -28.70 21.44 -4.61
C ALA A 576 -29.10 20.76 -3.28
N GLY A 577 -29.03 21.50 -2.17
CA GLY A 577 -29.48 21.00 -0.86
C GLY A 577 -30.99 20.69 -0.80
N VAL A 578 -31.83 21.49 -1.46
CA VAL A 578 -33.28 21.23 -1.59
C VAL A 578 -33.54 19.95 -2.40
N THR A 579 -32.78 19.75 -3.47
CA THR A 579 -32.88 18.55 -4.31
C THR A 579 -32.51 17.31 -3.52
N HIS A 580 -31.39 17.36 -2.80
CA HIS A 580 -30.93 16.33 -1.89
C HIS A 580 -31.99 15.92 -0.85
N ARG A 581 -32.64 16.90 -0.21
CA ARG A 581 -33.69 16.63 0.78
C ARG A 581 -34.89 15.86 0.21
N LYS A 582 -35.14 15.92 -1.10
CA LYS A 582 -36.25 15.20 -1.76
C LYS A 582 -35.91 13.76 -2.14
N GLN A 583 -34.63 13.36 -2.05
CA GLN A 583 -34.21 12.02 -2.41
C GLN A 583 -34.82 10.96 -1.49
N SER A 584 -35.12 9.79 -2.05
CA SER A 584 -35.80 8.71 -1.31
C SER A 584 -34.97 8.19 -0.14
N TYR A 585 -33.65 8.08 -0.29
CA TYR A 585 -32.76 7.67 0.81
C TYR A 585 -32.64 8.76 1.89
N THR A 586 -32.73 10.03 1.52
CA THR A 586 -32.76 11.14 2.49
C THR A 586 -34.01 11.07 3.34
N GLN A 587 -35.18 10.78 2.74
CA GLN A 587 -36.43 10.60 3.49
C GLN A 587 -36.39 9.42 4.47
N VAL A 588 -35.68 8.34 4.14
CA VAL A 588 -35.44 7.21 5.06
C VAL A 588 -34.58 7.67 6.25
N THR A 589 -33.48 8.39 5.98
CA THR A 589 -32.62 8.93 7.03
C THR A 589 -33.36 9.94 7.90
N ASP A 590 -34.18 10.83 7.32
CA ASP A 590 -34.97 11.81 8.06
C ASP A 590 -35.94 11.16 9.05
N LYS A 591 -36.58 10.06 8.63
CA LYS A 591 -37.46 9.29 9.52
C LYS A 591 -36.66 8.70 10.68
N LEU A 592 -35.54 8.06 10.38
CA LEU A 592 -34.68 7.45 11.38
C LEU A 592 -34.10 8.49 12.35
N MET A 593 -33.70 9.66 11.86
CA MET A 593 -33.23 10.78 12.69
C MET A 593 -34.30 11.26 13.67
N LYS A 594 -35.56 11.38 13.25
CA LYS A 594 -36.68 11.78 14.13
C LYS A 594 -36.93 10.77 15.26
N GLU A 595 -36.72 9.49 14.99
CA GLU A 595 -36.92 8.42 15.97
C GLU A 595 -35.72 8.28 16.92
N ALA A 596 -34.51 8.32 16.36
CA ALA A 596 -33.26 8.00 17.07
C ALA A 596 -32.65 9.18 17.82
N ILE A 597 -32.73 10.42 17.30
CA ILE A 597 -32.02 11.57 17.89
C ILE A 597 -32.70 12.02 19.18
N ILE A 598 -31.89 12.32 20.20
CA ILE A 598 -32.31 12.98 21.43
C ILE A 598 -32.51 14.47 21.10
N ALA A 599 -33.75 14.94 21.05
CA ALA A 599 -34.10 16.29 20.57
C ALA A 599 -33.31 17.42 21.25
N SER A 600 -33.03 17.32 22.55
CA SER A 600 -32.29 18.34 23.32
C SER A 600 -30.78 18.37 23.05
N SER A 601 -30.24 17.38 22.34
CA SER A 601 -28.80 17.27 22.05
C SER A 601 -28.38 18.02 20.79
N GLN A 602 -29.33 18.40 19.94
CA GLN A 602 -29.11 18.92 18.61
C GLN A 602 -28.46 20.31 18.64
N GLN A 603 -27.38 20.47 17.88
CA GLN A 603 -26.72 21.74 17.64
C GLN A 603 -26.47 21.88 16.14
N GLU A 604 -27.13 22.85 15.52
CA GLU A 604 -27.00 23.16 14.09
C GLU A 604 -26.31 24.51 13.90
N PHE A 605 -25.28 24.51 13.07
CA PHE A 605 -24.53 25.71 12.71
C PHE A 605 -24.52 25.85 11.19
N PHE A 606 -25.39 26.72 10.68
CA PHE A 606 -25.27 27.21 9.32
C PHE A 606 -24.18 28.28 9.32
N VAL A 607 -23.09 28.06 8.60
CA VAL A 607 -21.90 28.90 8.76
C VAL A 607 -21.45 29.53 7.45
N ASN A 608 -20.76 30.66 7.56
CA ASN A 608 -19.90 31.18 6.49
C ASN A 608 -18.45 30.85 6.82
N GLN A 609 -17.70 30.42 5.81
CA GLN A 609 -16.25 30.35 5.94
C GLN A 609 -15.67 31.76 6.02
N ILE A 610 -14.80 31.99 7.00
CA ILE A 610 -14.10 33.25 7.13
C ILE A 610 -12.76 33.10 6.42
N GLU A 611 -12.75 33.42 5.12
CA GLU A 611 -11.52 33.56 4.34
C GLU A 611 -11.00 35.01 4.38
N LYS A 612 -9.78 35.20 3.89
CA LYS A 612 -9.27 36.50 3.48
C LYS A 612 -9.43 36.65 1.98
#